data_AF-A0A8T0BCW2-F1
#
_entry.id   AF-A0A8T0BCW2-F1
#
_cell.length_a   1.000
_cell.length_b   1.000
_cell.length_c   1.000
_cell.angle_alpha   90.00
_cell.angle_beta   90.00
_cell.angle_gamma   90.00
#
_symmetry.space_group_name_H-M   'P 1'
#
loop_
_entity.id
_entity.type
_entity.pdbx_description
1 polymer ?
#
loop_
_entity_poly.entity_id
_entity_poly.type
_entity_poly.pdbx_seq_one_letter_code
_entity_poly.pdbx_strand_id
1 'polypeptide(L)'
;TRFRSLFLFSLGFHVQGPSDPLTVQLGDSVMLPCFVETPLPMEELEVEWKRTDSGSLVHLWQNGESRPESQNQFYHERAHFFTEEVAHGNFSLLLTNVTRED
;
A
#
# COMPACT_ATOMS: atom_id res chain seq x y z
N THR A 1 -5.82 2.70 -14.66
CA THR A 1 -4.39 2.41 -14.37
C THR A 1 -4.32 1.22 -13.45
N ARG A 2 -3.24 0.43 -13.48
CA ARG A 2 -3.15 -0.83 -12.71
C ARG A 2 -2.26 -0.61 -11.49
N PHE A 3 -2.89 -0.38 -10.35
CA PHE A 3 -2.22 -0.51 -9.05
C PHE A 3 -2.17 -2.01 -8.70
N ARG A 4 -1.02 -2.66 -8.87
CA ARG A 4 -0.77 -3.94 -8.18
C ARG A 4 -0.06 -3.61 -6.87
N SER A 5 -0.65 -4.08 -5.78
CA SER A 5 -0.11 -3.95 -4.44
C SER A 5 1.13 -4.83 -4.24
N LEU A 6 2.11 -4.24 -3.55
CA LEU A 6 3.14 -4.82 -2.69
C LEU A 6 4.09 -5.90 -3.24
N PHE A 7 5.36 -5.51 -3.41
CA PHE A 7 6.51 -6.40 -3.24
C PHE A 7 6.76 -6.56 -1.73
N LEU A 8 6.18 -7.59 -1.10
CA LEU A 8 6.71 -8.09 0.16
C LEU A 8 7.86 -9.04 -0.21
N PHE A 9 9.08 -8.73 0.21
CA PHE A 9 10.22 -9.63 0.02
C PHE A 9 9.83 -11.04 0.51
N SER A 10 10.06 -12.02 -0.36
CA SER A 10 9.54 -13.37 -0.26
C SER A 10 9.96 -14.08 1.03
N LEU A 11 9.04 -14.19 1.97
CA LEU A 11 9.05 -15.13 3.09
C LEU A 11 7.75 -15.95 3.09
N GLY A 12 7.38 -16.54 1.95
CA GLY A 12 6.29 -17.54 1.88
C GLY A 12 4.88 -17.06 2.25
N PHE A 13 4.63 -15.75 2.36
CA PHE A 13 3.33 -15.20 2.73
C PHE A 13 2.37 -15.12 1.54
N HIS A 14 1.10 -15.46 1.76
CA HIS A 14 0.04 -15.32 0.78
C HIS A 14 -0.62 -13.94 0.91
N VAL A 15 -0.39 -13.08 -0.08
CA VAL A 15 -0.95 -11.72 -0.12
C VAL A 15 -2.23 -11.72 -0.94
N GLN A 16 -3.31 -11.25 -0.34
CA GLN A 16 -4.60 -11.08 -0.99
C GLN A 16 -4.78 -9.61 -1.40
N GLY A 17 -4.93 -9.39 -2.70
CA GLY A 17 -5.28 -8.10 -3.28
C GLY A 17 -6.70 -8.10 -3.88
N PRO A 18 -7.10 -7.03 -4.58
CA PRO A 18 -8.40 -6.99 -5.24
C PRO A 18 -8.48 -8.04 -6.36
N SER A 19 -9.60 -8.75 -6.45
CA SER A 19 -9.83 -9.76 -7.50
C SER A 19 -10.04 -9.14 -8.88
N ASP A 20 -10.65 -7.95 -8.94
CA ASP A 20 -10.94 -7.20 -10.15
C ASP A 20 -10.24 -5.83 -10.14
N PRO A 21 -9.99 -5.22 -11.31
CA PRO A 21 -9.47 -3.87 -11.39
C PRO A 21 -10.38 -2.87 -10.67
N LEU A 22 -9.80 -2.06 -9.79
CA LEU A 22 -10.52 -0.97 -9.13
C LEU A 22 -10.78 0.16 -10.13
N THR A 23 -12.03 0.61 -10.21
CA THR A 23 -12.44 1.77 -11.02
C THR A 23 -12.85 2.89 -10.08
N VAL A 24 -12.25 4.07 -10.24
CA VAL A 24 -12.50 5.26 -9.42
C VAL A 24 -12.58 6.49 -10.31
N GLN A 25 -13.40 7.47 -9.93
CA GLN A 25 -13.47 8.74 -10.64
C GLN A 25 -12.25 9.61 -10.33
N LEU A 26 -11.87 10.46 -11.27
CA LEU A 26 -10.79 11.42 -11.03
C LEU A 26 -11.20 12.42 -9.94
N GLY A 27 -10.31 12.70 -9.00
CA GLY A 27 -10.53 13.54 -7.82
C GLY A 27 -11.09 12.78 -6.61
N ASP A 28 -11.65 11.58 -6.80
CA ASP A 28 -12.17 10.77 -5.69
C ASP A 28 -11.04 10.02 -4.96
N SER A 29 -11.43 9.27 -3.93
CA SER A 29 -10.54 8.41 -3.15
C SER A 29 -10.84 6.94 -3.42
N VAL A 30 -9.80 6.10 -3.38
CA VAL A 30 -9.91 4.65 -3.54
C VAL A 30 -9.13 3.93 -2.45
N MET A 31 -9.75 2.89 -1.87
CA MET A 31 -9.05 1.97 -0.98
C MET A 31 -8.44 0.85 -1.82
N LEU A 32 -7.12 0.70 -1.75
CA LEU A 32 -6.36 -0.38 -2.36
C LEU A 32 -6.22 -1.51 -1.32
N PRO A 33 -6.98 -2.61 -1.43
CA PRO A 33 -6.96 -3.66 -0.43
C PRO A 33 -5.67 -4.47 -0.51
N CYS A 34 -5.12 -4.79 0.66
CA CYS A 34 -4.01 -5.74 0.79
C CYS A 34 -4.12 -6.45 2.15
N PHE A 35 -4.20 -7.78 2.13
CA PHE A 35 -4.37 -8.58 3.34
C PHE A 35 -3.40 -9.76 3.37
N VAL A 36 -3.00 -10.17 4.57
CA VAL A 36 -2.24 -11.38 4.83
C VAL A 36 -2.93 -12.15 5.95
N GLU A 37 -3.32 -13.40 5.68
CA GLU A 37 -4.03 -14.24 6.65
C GLU A 37 -3.10 -14.94 7.65
N THR A 38 -1.80 -15.03 7.32
CA THR A 38 -0.81 -15.71 8.15
C THR A 38 -0.20 -14.76 9.18
N PRO A 39 0.08 -15.22 10.42
CA PRO A 39 0.81 -14.42 11.40
C PRO A 39 2.16 -13.94 10.84
N LEU A 40 2.45 -12.66 11.03
CA LEU A 40 3.69 -12.03 10.57
C LEU A 40 4.60 -11.68 11.75
N PRO A 41 5.93 -11.82 11.62
CA PRO A 41 6.88 -11.34 12.61
C PRO A 41 6.95 -9.81 12.54
N MET A 42 6.11 -9.14 13.34
CA MET A 42 5.92 -7.68 13.31
C MET A 42 7.21 -6.87 13.51
N GLU A 43 8.17 -7.41 14.28
CA GLU A 43 9.43 -6.74 14.62
C GLU A 43 10.38 -6.58 13.43
N GLU A 44 10.27 -7.44 12.42
CA GLU A 44 11.12 -7.45 11.22
C GLU A 44 10.34 -7.08 9.95
N LEU A 45 9.07 -6.70 10.09
CA LEU A 45 8.19 -6.47 8.96
C LEU A 45 8.43 -5.08 8.35
N GLU A 46 8.52 -5.06 7.03
CA GLU A 46 8.55 -3.86 6.20
C GLU A 46 7.46 -3.96 5.14
N VAL A 47 6.77 -2.85 4.89
CA VAL A 47 5.66 -2.79 3.94
C VAL A 47 5.91 -1.65 2.97
N GLU A 48 6.12 -1.99 1.70
CA GLU A 48 6.35 -1.03 0.62
C GLU A 48 5.19 -1.02 -0.38
N TRP A 49 4.43 0.07 -0.41
CA TRP A 49 3.52 0.33 -1.52
C TRP A 49 4.29 0.99 -2.65
N LYS A 50 4.40 0.30 -3.79
CA LYS A 50 5.08 0.80 -5.00
C LYS A 50 4.13 0.79 -6.17
N ARG A 51 4.23 1.84 -7.00
CA ARG A 51 3.57 1.88 -8.29
C ARG A 51 4.21 0.84 -9.22
N THR A 52 3.40 0.02 -9.89
CA THR A 52 3.89 -1.19 -10.58
C THR A 52 4.73 -0.90 -11.83
N ASP A 53 4.40 0.14 -12.58
CA ASP A 53 5.04 0.52 -13.83
C ASP A 53 6.31 1.37 -13.62
N SER A 54 6.29 2.34 -12.70
CA SER A 54 7.44 3.23 -12.44
C SER A 54 8.33 2.79 -11.27
N GLY A 55 7.84 1.92 -10.39
CA GLY A 55 8.50 1.60 -9.12
C GLY A 55 8.47 2.75 -8.10
N SER A 56 7.75 3.85 -8.36
CA SER A 56 7.66 4.99 -7.44
C SER A 56 7.10 4.54 -6.09
N LEU A 57 7.78 4.93 -5.02
CA LEU A 57 7.36 4.63 -3.65
C LEU A 57 6.15 5.48 -3.27
N VAL A 58 5.02 4.82 -3.05
CA VAL A 58 3.75 5.42 -2.63
C VAL A 58 3.69 5.51 -1.10
N HIS A 59 4.13 4.48 -0.40
CA HIS A 59 4.18 4.45 1.06
C HIS A 59 5.24 3.47 1.56
N LEU A 60 5.84 3.79 2.70
CA LEU A 60 6.75 2.91 3.44
C LEU A 60 6.31 2.85 4.89
N TRP A 61 6.15 1.63 5.40
CA TRP A 61 6.02 1.35 6.82
C TRP A 61 7.17 0.42 7.22
N GLN A 62 7.94 0.82 8.22
CA GLN A 62 9.17 0.12 8.64
C GLN A 62 9.48 0.43 10.11
N ASN A 63 9.94 -0.59 10.85
CA ASN A 63 10.28 -0.49 12.27
C ASN A 63 9.09 -0.01 13.11
N GLY A 64 7.89 -0.50 12.81
CA GLY A 64 6.67 -0.17 13.57
C GLY A 64 5.98 1.13 13.18
N GLU A 65 6.53 1.92 12.25
CA GLU A 65 6.04 3.27 11.95
C GLU A 65 5.94 3.55 10.45
N SER A 66 5.01 4.43 10.10
CA SER A 66 4.91 5.03 8.77
C SER A 66 6.04 6.03 8.53
N ARG A 67 6.60 6.03 7.32
CA ARG A 67 7.73 6.88 6.88
C ARG A 67 7.30 7.80 5.73
N PRO A 68 6.41 8.79 5.96
CA PRO A 68 5.92 9.69 4.91
C PRO A 68 7.04 10.47 4.20
N GLU A 69 8.14 10.75 4.90
CA GLU A 69 9.32 11.42 4.36
C GLU A 69 10.05 10.64 3.25
N SER A 70 9.82 9.33 3.17
CA SER A 70 10.39 8.49 2.12
C SER A 70 9.52 8.45 0.85
N GLN A 71 8.27 8.92 0.94
CA GLN A 71 7.31 8.86 -0.17
C GLN A 71 7.77 9.71 -1.36
N ASN A 72 7.46 9.25 -2.57
CA ASN A 72 7.54 10.10 -3.73
C ASN A 72 6.58 11.29 -3.54
N GLN A 73 7.06 12.50 -3.84
CA GLN A 73 6.33 13.75 -3.63
C GLN A 73 4.93 13.76 -4.27
N PHE A 74 4.72 13.02 -5.36
CA PHE A 74 3.44 12.89 -6.04
C PHE A 74 2.33 12.25 -5.18
N TYR A 75 2.72 11.41 -4.20
CA TYR A 75 1.81 10.71 -3.29
C TYR A 75 1.75 11.32 -1.88
N HIS A 76 2.57 12.34 -1.62
CA HIS A 76 2.58 13.04 -0.34
C HIS A 76 1.18 13.60 -0.04
N GLU A 77 0.72 13.46 1.20
CA GLU A 77 -0.63 13.83 1.67
C GLU A 77 -1.81 13.13 0.98
N ARG A 78 -1.54 12.25 -0.01
CA ARG A 78 -2.57 11.52 -0.77
C ARG A 78 -2.65 10.06 -0.38
N ALA A 79 -1.53 9.46 -0.01
CA ALA A 79 -1.42 8.07 0.39
C ALA A 79 -1.49 7.95 1.92
N HIS A 80 -2.58 7.37 2.43
CA HIS A 80 -2.80 7.13 3.86
C HIS A 80 -2.78 5.63 4.14
N PHE A 81 -1.98 5.25 5.13
CA PHE A 81 -1.81 3.87 5.58
C PHE A 81 -2.29 3.72 7.02
N PHE A 82 -2.92 2.60 7.33
CA PHE A 82 -3.55 2.31 8.62
C PHE A 82 -2.61 1.47 9.49
N THR A 83 -1.70 2.13 10.21
CA THR A 83 -0.69 1.44 11.04
C THR A 83 -1.31 0.55 12.12
N GLU A 84 -2.45 0.97 12.66
CA GLU A 84 -3.23 0.23 13.66
C GLU A 84 -3.81 -1.10 13.14
N GLU A 85 -3.94 -1.24 11.82
CA GLU A 85 -4.50 -2.42 11.16
C GLU A 85 -3.46 -3.48 10.81
N VAL A 86 -2.17 -3.13 10.87
CA VAL A 86 -1.04 -4.02 10.54
C VAL A 86 -1.06 -5.28 11.41
N ALA A 87 -1.37 -5.14 12.70
CA ALA A 87 -1.46 -6.27 13.64
C ALA A 87 -2.60 -7.26 13.31
N HIS A 88 -3.59 -6.82 12.52
CA HIS A 88 -4.70 -7.64 12.04
C HIS A 88 -4.45 -8.20 10.63
N GLY A 89 -3.24 -8.01 10.08
CA GLY A 89 -2.88 -8.46 8.74
C GLY A 89 -3.49 -7.61 7.63
N ASN A 90 -4.00 -6.41 7.94
CA ASN A 90 -4.56 -5.49 6.97
C ASN A 90 -3.53 -4.39 6.64
N PHE A 91 -3.12 -4.38 5.39
CA PHE A 91 -2.09 -3.52 4.81
C PHE A 91 -2.67 -2.58 3.76
N SER A 92 -3.99 -2.35 3.79
CA SER A 92 -4.68 -1.54 2.79
C SER A 92 -4.19 -0.10 2.80
N LEU A 93 -4.22 0.53 1.62
CA LEU A 93 -3.83 1.93 1.43
C LEU A 93 -5.02 2.72 0.91
N LEU A 94 -5.35 3.83 1.56
CA LEU A 94 -6.28 4.81 1.01
C LEU A 94 -5.51 5.83 0.17
N LEU A 95 -5.80 5.88 -1.13
CA LEU A 95 -5.28 6.90 -2.03
C LEU A 95 -6.37 7.94 -2.30
N THR A 96 -6.10 9.21 -2.00
CA THR A 96 -7.04 10.32 -2.20
C THR A 96 -6.65 11.18 -3.41
N ASN A 97 -7.64 11.93 -3.92
CA ASN A 97 -7.49 12.83 -5.06
C ASN A 97 -6.87 12.11 -6.28
N VAL A 98 -7.48 11.02 -6.73
CA VAL A 98 -6.95 10.19 -7.81
C VAL A 98 -6.86 10.96 -9.13
N THR A 99 -5.74 10.82 -9.83
CA THR A 99 -5.38 11.53 -11.06
C THR A 99 -5.28 10.56 -12.24
N ARG A 100 -4.90 11.03 -13.43
CA ARG A 100 -4.70 10.16 -14.60
C ARG A 100 -3.35 9.47 -14.59
N GLU A 101 -2.42 10.04 -13.83
CA GLU A 101 -1.06 9.59 -13.67
C GLU A 101 -0.98 8.45 -12.65
N ASP A 102 -1.98 8.30 -11.78
CA ASP A 102 -2.21 7.17 -10.88
C ASP A 102 -2.65 5.92 -11.62
#